data_AF-A0AAD0S5C7-F1
#
_entry.id   AF-A0AAD0S5C7-F1
#
_cell.length_a   1.000
_cell.length_b   1.000
_cell.length_c   1.000
_cell.angle_alpha   90.00
_cell.angle_beta   90.00
_cell.angle_gamma   90.00
#
_symmetry.space_group_name_H-M   'P 1'
#
loop_
_entity.id
_entity.type
_entity.pdbx_description
1 polymer ?
#
loop_
_entity_poly.entity_id
_entity_poly.type
_entity_poly.pdbx_seq_one_letter_code
_entity_poly.pdbx_strand_id
1 'polypeptide(L)'
;MIESDVHYQKGAKAARRFLLHKQRALEAGRKFQPNVVRKRLEAPVQAHSDEYKAGFADGLGAYVLTTLESVPVDLELWEILRELAFPGEAE
;
A
#
# COMPACT_ATOMS: atom_id res chain seq x y z
N MET A 1 -9.42 -17.65 -1.43
CA MET A 1 -9.67 -16.19 -1.44
C MET A 1 -8.41 -15.53 -1.94
N ILE A 2 -8.50 -14.41 -2.66
CA ILE A 2 -7.33 -13.79 -3.28
C ILE A 2 -6.28 -13.35 -2.24
N GLU A 3 -6.69 -13.08 -0.98
CA GLU A 3 -5.76 -12.62 0.06
C GLU A 3 -4.76 -13.70 0.52
N SER A 4 -5.05 -14.98 0.27
CA SER A 4 -4.12 -16.08 0.52
C SER A 4 -3.07 -16.26 -0.59
N ASP A 5 -3.23 -15.58 -1.72
CA ASP A 5 -2.29 -15.68 -2.83
C ASP A 5 -0.94 -15.01 -2.51
N VAL A 6 0.15 -15.70 -2.82
CA VAL A 6 1.52 -15.23 -2.50
C VAL A 6 1.89 -13.94 -3.26
N HIS A 7 1.40 -13.75 -4.47
CA HIS A 7 1.61 -12.54 -5.27
C HIS A 7 0.78 -11.39 -4.73
N TYR A 8 -0.47 -11.64 -4.34
CA TYR A 8 -1.30 -10.65 -3.64
C TYR A 8 -0.62 -10.14 -2.37
N GLN A 9 -0.18 -11.05 -1.49
CA GLN A 9 0.50 -10.68 -0.25
C GLN A 9 1.80 -9.91 -0.49
N LYS A 10 2.54 -10.25 -1.57
CA LYS A 10 3.72 -9.49 -2.00
C LYS A 10 3.37 -8.07 -2.45
N GLY A 11 2.25 -7.91 -3.16
CA GLY A 11 1.68 -6.63 -3.57
C GLY A 11 1.33 -5.76 -2.37
N ALA A 12 0.58 -6.29 -1.40
CA ALA A 12 0.21 -5.59 -0.18
C ALA A 12 1.44 -5.14 0.62
N LYS A 13 2.41 -6.04 0.84
CA LYS A 13 3.68 -5.68 1.49
C LYS A 13 4.45 -4.61 0.70
N ALA A 14 4.35 -4.58 -0.62
CA ALA A 14 4.96 -3.55 -1.45
C ALA A 14 4.28 -2.18 -1.30
N ALA A 15 2.96 -2.12 -1.14
CA ALA A 15 2.24 -0.88 -0.85
C ALA A 15 2.74 -0.24 0.45
N ARG A 16 2.85 -1.02 1.53
CA ARG A 16 3.42 -0.55 2.80
C ARG A 16 4.84 0.01 2.65
N ARG A 17 5.72 -0.69 1.92
CA ARG A 17 7.09 -0.21 1.65
C ARG A 17 7.09 1.08 0.83
N PHE A 18 6.19 1.19 -0.14
CA PHE A 18 6.03 2.41 -0.93
C PHE A 18 5.61 3.59 -0.05
N LEU A 19 4.59 3.41 0.80
CA LEU A 19 4.11 4.41 1.75
C LEU A 19 5.21 4.85 2.71
N LEU A 20 5.93 3.91 3.32
CA LEU A 20 7.05 4.21 4.24
C LEU A 20 8.14 5.04 3.54
N HIS A 21 8.47 4.70 2.29
CA HIS A 21 9.42 5.48 1.51
C HIS A 21 8.92 6.92 1.24
N LYS A 22 7.61 7.11 1.03
CA LYS A 22 7.02 8.44 0.84
C LYS A 22 6.98 9.25 2.14
N GLN A 23 6.59 8.63 3.25
CA GLN A 23 6.64 9.25 4.57
C GLN A 23 8.04 9.78 4.88
N ARG A 24 9.07 8.93 4.77
CA ARG A 24 10.47 9.34 4.97
C ARG A 24 10.94 10.43 4.00
N ALA A 25 10.40 10.46 2.78
CA ALA A 25 10.70 11.52 1.83
C ALA A 25 10.10 12.86 2.26
N LEU A 26 8.86 12.87 2.77
CA LEU A 26 8.21 14.05 3.30
C LEU A 26 8.92 14.55 4.57
N GLU A 27 9.29 13.65 5.48
CA GLU A 27 10.08 13.97 6.69
C GLU A 27 11.43 14.61 6.34
N ALA A 28 12.05 14.18 5.24
CA ALA A 28 13.27 14.80 4.70
C ALA A 28 13.03 16.13 3.95
N GLY A 29 11.83 16.71 4.04
CA GLY A 29 11.47 17.99 3.41
C GLY A 29 11.26 17.91 1.90
N ARG A 30 11.19 16.71 1.30
CA ARG A 30 10.93 16.57 -0.14
C ARG A 30 9.47 16.82 -0.43
N LYS A 31 9.18 17.62 -1.46
CA LYS A 31 7.81 17.89 -1.91
C LYS A 31 7.25 16.71 -2.68
N PHE A 32 5.93 16.55 -2.62
CA PHE A 32 5.21 15.61 -3.48
C PHE A 32 5.42 15.95 -4.95
N GLN A 33 5.79 14.94 -5.74
CA GLN A 33 5.96 15.06 -7.19
C GLN A 33 5.13 13.99 -7.89
N PRO A 34 3.93 14.32 -8.42
CA PRO A 34 3.02 13.36 -9.03
C PRO A 34 3.68 12.52 -10.13
N ASN A 35 4.52 13.14 -10.96
CA ASN A 35 5.19 12.45 -12.07
C ASN A 35 6.22 11.42 -11.60
N VAL A 36 6.91 11.68 -10.49
CA VAL A 36 7.86 10.73 -9.89
C VAL A 36 7.12 9.56 -9.27
N VAL A 37 5.99 9.83 -8.60
CA VAL A 37 5.12 8.79 -8.05
C VAL A 37 4.58 7.90 -9.16
N ARG A 38 4.02 8.50 -10.22
CA ARG A 38 3.46 7.77 -11.35
C ARG A 38 4.50 6.87 -12.02
N LYS A 39 5.70 7.37 -12.34
CA LYS A 39 6.79 6.55 -12.90
C LYS A 39 7.21 5.38 -11.98
N ARG A 40 7.21 5.60 -10.67
CA ARG A 40 7.56 4.59 -9.66
C ARG A 40 6.47 3.51 -9.53
N LEU A 41 5.23 3.82 -9.88
CA LEU A 41 4.12 2.89 -9.91
C LEU A 41 4.03 2.18 -11.27
N GLU A 42 4.11 2.92 -12.38
CA GLU A 42 3.94 2.39 -13.73
C GLU A 42 4.97 1.31 -14.09
N ALA A 43 6.27 1.57 -13.98
CA ALA A 43 7.27 0.61 -14.47
C ALA A 43 7.39 -0.68 -13.61
N PRO A 44 7.42 -0.61 -12.27
CA PRO A 44 7.57 -1.79 -11.43
C PRO A 44 6.25 -2.55 -11.23
N VAL A 45 5.12 -1.86 -11.04
CA VAL A 45 3.84 -2.52 -10.71
C VAL A 45 3.19 -3.13 -11.95
N GLN A 46 3.31 -2.49 -13.13
CA GLN A 46 2.71 -3.04 -14.36
C GLN A 46 3.42 -4.31 -14.86
N ALA A 47 4.67 -4.54 -14.46
CA ALA A 47 5.42 -5.75 -14.79
C ALA A 47 5.06 -6.96 -13.90
N HIS A 48 4.19 -6.78 -12.90
CA HIS A 48 3.77 -7.85 -11.98
C HIS A 48 2.42 -8.49 -12.38
N SER A 49 2.09 -9.63 -11.75
CA SER A 49 0.81 -10.31 -11.96
C SER A 49 -0.38 -9.46 -11.47
N ASP A 50 -1.58 -9.80 -11.92
CA ASP A 50 -2.77 -9.04 -11.54
C ASP A 50 -3.09 -9.18 -10.05
N GLU A 51 -2.77 -10.32 -9.43
CA GLU A 51 -2.90 -10.52 -7.98
C GLU A 51 -1.97 -9.58 -7.22
N TYR A 52 -0.73 -9.39 -7.68
CA TYR A 52 0.17 -8.43 -7.08
C TYR A 52 -0.39 -7.00 -7.18
N LYS A 53 -0.93 -6.63 -8.34
CA LYS A 53 -1.52 -5.31 -8.55
C LYS A 53 -2.71 -5.09 -7.62
N ALA A 54 -3.58 -6.10 -7.48
CA ALA A 54 -4.71 -6.10 -6.55
C ALA A 54 -4.23 -5.88 -5.11
N GLY A 55 -3.31 -6.71 -4.61
CA GLY A 55 -2.80 -6.55 -3.24
C GLY A 55 -2.10 -5.22 -3.01
N PHE A 56 -1.40 -4.68 -4.01
CA PHE A 56 -0.80 -3.35 -3.92
C PHE A 56 -1.87 -2.25 -3.82
N ALA A 57 -2.91 -2.32 -4.66
CA ALA A 57 -4.01 -1.35 -4.65
C ALA A 57 -4.80 -1.41 -3.33
N ASP A 58 -5.13 -2.62 -2.87
CA ASP A 58 -5.88 -2.84 -1.63
C ASP A 58 -5.09 -2.37 -0.42
N GLY A 59 -3.76 -2.58 -0.41
CA GLY A 59 -2.89 -2.04 0.62
C GLY A 59 -2.82 -0.51 0.65
N LEU A 60 -2.93 0.17 -0.50
CA LEU A 60 -3.09 1.62 -0.54
C LEU A 60 -4.47 2.06 -0.05
N GLY A 61 -5.52 1.34 -0.45
CA GLY A 61 -6.90 1.57 -0.02
C GLY A 61 -7.04 1.49 1.49
N ALA A 62 -6.52 0.43 2.11
CA ALA A 62 -6.50 0.26 3.56
C ALA A 62 -5.83 1.45 4.26
N TYR A 63 -4.67 1.89 3.78
CA TYR A 63 -3.98 3.06 4.37
C TYR A 63 -4.82 4.34 4.27
N VAL A 64 -5.45 4.57 3.11
CA VAL A 64 -6.33 5.73 2.92
C VAL A 64 -7.50 5.68 3.89
N LEU A 65 -8.19 4.54 4.00
CA LEU A 65 -9.32 4.38 4.92
C LEU A 65 -8.91 4.62 6.37
N THR A 66 -7.85 3.96 6.86
CA THR A 66 -7.35 4.16 8.23
C THR A 66 -6.95 5.61 8.50
N THR A 67 -6.35 6.29 7.50
CA THR A 67 -5.98 7.70 7.62
C THR A 67 -7.23 8.61 7.65
N LEU A 68 -8.27 8.30 6.86
CA LEU A 68 -9.53 9.04 6.86
C LEU A 68 -10.29 8.87 8.19
N GLU A 69 -10.11 7.74 8.87
CA GLU A 69 -10.58 7.52 10.26
C GLU A 69 -9.75 8.28 11.30
N SER A 70 -8.78 9.11 10.87
CA SER A 70 -7.84 9.82 11.74
C SER A 70 -6.98 8.90 12.64
N VAL A 71 -6.84 7.63 12.26
CA VAL A 71 -6.00 6.66 12.97
C VAL A 71 -4.58 6.79 12.44
N PRO A 72 -3.59 7.15 13.29
CA PRO A 72 -2.20 7.22 12.86
C PRO A 72 -1.68 5.80 12.58
N VAL A 73 -1.11 5.60 11.39
CA VAL A 73 -0.52 4.33 10.98
C VAL A 73 1.00 4.37 11.14
N ASP A 74 1.53 3.53 12.02
CA ASP A 74 2.98 3.27 12.07
C ASP A 74 3.38 2.31 10.93
N LEU A 75 3.80 2.87 9.81
CA LEU A 75 4.19 2.11 8.62
C LEU A 75 5.42 1.19 8.82
N GLU A 76 6.18 1.31 9.91
CA GLU A 76 7.28 0.41 10.26
C GLU A 76 6.82 -0.83 11.01
N LEU A 77 5.71 -0.75 11.74
CA LEU A 77 5.13 -1.86 12.50
C LEU A 77 3.80 -2.37 11.92
N TRP A 78 3.22 -1.67 10.95
CA TRP A 78 1.89 -1.98 10.43
C TRP A 78 1.80 -3.38 9.81
N GLU A 79 0.96 -4.24 10.38
CA GLU A 79 0.70 -5.60 9.90
C GLU A 79 -0.31 -5.61 8.74
N ILE A 80 0.07 -5.05 7.59
CA ILE A 80 -0.87 -4.81 6.48
C ILE A 80 -1.65 -6.06 6.00
N LEU A 81 -1.05 -7.26 6.09
CA LEU A 81 -1.76 -8.49 5.71
C LEU A 81 -2.87 -8.86 6.70
N ARG A 82 -2.72 -8.48 7.97
CA ARG A 82 -3.74 -8.70 8.98
C ARG A 82 -4.91 -7.76 8.73
N GLU A 83 -4.66 -6.48 8.47
CA GLU A 83 -5.72 -5.52 8.12
C GLU A 83 -6.52 -5.98 6.90
N LEU A 84 -5.83 -6.47 5.87
CA LEU A 84 -6.49 -6.94 4.65
C LEU A 84 -7.19 -8.29 4.79
N ALA A 85 -6.85 -9.09 5.82
CA ALA A 85 -7.51 -10.37 6.10
C ALA A 85 -8.78 -10.21 6.94
N PHE A 86 -8.95 -9.05 7.59
CA PHE A 86 -10.15 -8.68 8.34
C PHE A 86 -10.87 -7.57 7.57
N PRO A 87 -11.70 -7.91 6.58
CA PRO A 87 -12.63 -6.93 6.04
C PRO A 87 -13.58 -6.59 7.19
N GLY A 88 -13.37 -5.46 7.87
CA GLY A 88 -14.47 -4.82 8.56
C GLY A 88 -15.62 -4.77 7.57
N GLU A 89 -16.79 -5.29 7.98
CA GLU A 89 -17.94 -5.58 7.12
C GLU A 89 -18.09 -4.53 6.01
N ALA A 90 -17.76 -4.93 4.78
CA ALA A 90 -18.04 -4.11 3.62
C ALA A 90 -19.55 -4.17 3.38
N GLU A 91 -20.25 -3.06 3.68
CA GLU A 91 -21.60 -2.76 3.18
C GLU A 91 -21.69 -2.91 1.65
#